data_AF-A0A8C5WT17-F1
#
_entry.id   AF-A0A8C5WT17-F1
#
_cell.length_a   1.000
_cell.length_b   1.000
_cell.length_c   1.000
_cell.angle_alpha   90.00
_cell.angle_beta   90.00
_cell.angle_gamma   90.00
#
_symmetry.space_group_name_H-M   'P 1'
#
loop_
_entity.id
_entity.type
_entity.pdbx_description
1 polymer ?
#
loop_
_entity_poly.entity_id
_entity_poly.type
_entity_poly.pdbx_seq_one_letter_code
_entity_poly.pdbx_strand_id
1 'polypeptide(L)'
;MGDNIRNSGFTTIIEPTISVAKQDYLERVKKTGGINLVSTTIFLILQTNSKAFTAKTSCVRRRYREFVWLKKQLQKNAGLACPRTSREIYFLHKQ
;
A
#
# COMPACT_ATOMS: atom_id res chain seq x y z
N MET A 1 -30.16 44.18 -12.28
CA MET A 1 -29.77 44.27 -10.86
C MET A 1 -30.50 43.17 -10.13
N GLY A 2 -29.93 42.11 -9.57
CA GLY A 2 -28.56 41.91 -9.09
C GLY A 2 -28.61 41.59 -7.59
N ASP A 3 -29.43 40.63 -7.16
CA ASP A 3 -29.47 40.22 -5.76
C ASP A 3 -28.32 39.26 -5.46
N ASN A 4 -27.38 39.79 -4.70
CA ASN A 4 -26.09 39.22 -4.38
C ASN A 4 -26.27 38.17 -3.27
N ILE A 5 -26.57 36.93 -3.64
CA ILE A 5 -26.60 35.79 -2.71
C ILE A 5 -25.15 35.53 -2.29
N ARG A 6 -24.76 36.07 -1.14
CA ARG A 6 -23.55 35.67 -0.43
C ARG A 6 -23.69 34.20 -0.04
N ASN A 7 -23.13 33.30 -0.85
CA ASN A 7 -22.84 31.93 -0.45
C ASN A 7 -21.82 31.97 0.69
N SER A 8 -22.29 32.14 1.93
CA SER A 8 -21.51 31.80 3.13
C SER A 8 -21.49 30.28 3.26
N GLY A 9 -20.75 29.63 2.36
CA GLY A 9 -20.53 28.20 2.42
C GLY A 9 -19.59 27.88 3.57
N PHE A 10 -20.11 27.25 4.62
CA PHE A 10 -19.25 26.62 5.62
C PHE A 10 -18.43 25.54 4.92
N THR A 11 -17.12 25.73 4.84
CA THR A 11 -16.21 24.67 4.40
C THR A 11 -16.05 23.72 5.56
N THR A 12 -16.74 22.57 5.54
CA THR A 12 -16.47 21.50 6.50
C THR A 12 -15.03 21.00 6.25
N ILE A 13 -14.11 21.35 7.15
CA ILE A 13 -12.77 20.76 7.16
C ILE A 13 -12.92 19.35 7.73
N ILE A 14 -13.16 18.37 6.86
CA ILE A 14 -13.05 16.96 7.25
C ILE A 14 -11.56 16.66 7.35
N GLU A 15 -11.10 16.24 8.53
CA GLU A 15 -9.71 15.82 8.73
C GLU A 15 -9.33 14.69 7.74
N PRO A 16 -8.13 14.73 7.15
CA PRO A 16 -7.71 13.72 6.21
C PRO A 16 -7.49 12.37 6.92
N THR A 17 -8.24 11.35 6.52
CA THR A 17 -8.13 9.97 7.00
C THR A 17 -7.53 9.07 5.93
N ILE A 18 -6.63 8.18 6.34
CA ILE A 18 -6.02 7.16 5.48
C ILE A 18 -6.13 5.82 6.21
N SER A 19 -6.97 4.92 5.69
CA SER A 19 -7.13 3.56 6.21
C SER A 19 -6.53 2.57 5.21
N VAL A 20 -5.61 1.72 5.68
CA VAL A 20 -4.97 0.68 4.87
C VAL A 20 -5.15 -0.67 5.54
N ALA A 21 -5.75 -1.61 4.82
CA ALA A 21 -5.80 -3.02 5.21
C ALA A 21 -4.83 -3.84 4.35
N LYS A 22 -4.22 -4.87 4.96
CA LYS A 22 -3.25 -5.76 4.33
C LYS A 22 -3.69 -7.21 4.55
N GLN A 23 -3.69 -8.00 3.48
CA GLN A 23 -3.89 -9.45 3.54
C GLN A 23 -2.75 -10.16 2.82
N ASP A 24 -2.06 -11.07 3.52
CA ASP A 24 -0.98 -11.89 2.96
C ASP A 24 -1.51 -13.23 2.44
N TYR A 25 -1.04 -13.65 1.27
CA TYR A 25 -1.36 -14.95 0.67
C TYR A 25 -0.10 -15.62 0.13
N LEU A 26 0.08 -16.91 0.45
CA LEU A 26 1.19 -17.72 -0.04
C LEU A 26 0.80 -18.47 -1.30
N GLU A 27 1.52 -18.22 -2.39
CA GLU A 27 1.28 -18.85 -3.68
C GLU A 27 2.39 -19.84 -3.98
N ARG A 28 2.01 -21.10 -4.20
CA ARG A 28 2.94 -22.13 -4.66
C ARG A 28 3.12 -21.95 -6.17
N VAL A 29 4.29 -21.49 -6.58
CA VAL A 29 4.67 -21.44 -8.00
C VAL A 29 5.40 -22.74 -8.32
N LYS A 30 4.74 -23.62 -9.06
CA LYS A 30 5.39 -24.80 -9.64
C LYS A 30 6.31 -24.36 -10.78
N LYS A 31 7.59 -24.71 -10.72
CA LYS A 31 8.50 -24.64 -11.87
C LYS A 31 8.79 -26.04 -12.38
N THR A 32 8.90 -26.18 -13.70
CA THR A 32 9.42 -27.39 -14.34
C THR A 32 10.91 -27.52 -13.97
N GLY A 33 11.27 -28.52 -13.16
CA GLY A 33 12.66 -28.73 -12.71
C GLY A 33 12.92 -28.81 -11.20
N GLY A 34 11.89 -29.03 -10.36
CA GLY A 34 12.09 -29.59 -9.00
C GLY A 34 12.18 -28.61 -7.83
N ILE A 35 12.32 -27.30 -8.05
CA ILE A 35 12.26 -26.32 -6.96
C ILE A 35 10.88 -25.66 -6.92
N ASN A 36 10.09 -25.97 -5.89
CA ASN A 36 8.85 -25.23 -5.59
C ASN A 36 9.22 -23.85 -5.04
N LEU A 37 8.93 -22.79 -5.80
CA LEU A 37 9.13 -21.42 -5.32
C LEU A 37 7.82 -20.94 -4.69
N VAL A 38 7.85 -20.56 -3.41
CA VAL A 38 6.70 -19.90 -2.78
C VAL A 38 6.85 -18.41 -2.98
N SER A 39 5.84 -17.77 -3.59
CA SER A 39 5.78 -16.32 -3.69
C SER A 39 4.67 -15.78 -2.78
N THR A 40 5.01 -14.81 -1.94
CA THR A 40 4.02 -14.11 -1.14
C THR A 40 3.43 -12.96 -1.94
N THR A 41 2.14 -13.07 -2.18
CA THR A 41 1.33 -12.02 -2.77
C THR A 41 0.52 -11.34 -1.67
N ILE A 42 0.41 -10.03 -1.76
CA ILE A 42 -0.16 -9.16 -0.73
C ILE A 42 -1.28 -8.35 -1.39
N PHE A 43 -2.46 -8.38 -0.79
CA PHE A 43 -3.55 -7.49 -1.15
C PHE A 43 -3.54 -6.28 -0.21
N LEU A 44 -3.61 -5.10 -0.79
CA LEU A 44 -3.77 -3.85 -0.07
C LEU A 44 -5.10 -3.22 -0.44
N ILE A 45 -5.87 -2.81 0.56
CA ILE A 45 -7.10 -2.05 0.39
C ILE A 45 -6.86 -0.68 1.03
N LEU A 46 -7.03 0.38 0.25
CA LEU A 46 -6.96 1.76 0.70
C LEU A 46 -8.35 2.36 0.68
N GLN A 47 -8.72 3.04 1.76
CA GLN A 47 -9.84 3.97 1.82
C GLN A 47 -9.34 5.30 2.40
N THR A 48 -9.58 6.41 1.71
CA THR A 48 -9.10 7.72 2.14
C THR A 48 -9.99 8.85 1.63
N ASN A 49 -10.12 9.92 2.41
CA ASN A 49 -10.68 11.19 1.95
C ASN A 49 -9.59 12.21 1.55
N SER A 50 -8.30 11.90 1.76
CA SER A 50 -7.17 12.82 1.56
C SER A 50 -7.02 13.25 0.10
N LYS A 51 -6.61 14.50 -0.11
CA LYS A 51 -6.30 15.05 -1.45
C LYS A 51 -4.96 14.56 -2.01
N ALA A 52 -4.12 13.93 -1.18
CA ALA A 52 -2.84 13.35 -1.61
C ALA A 52 -3.01 12.12 -2.52
N PHE A 53 -4.21 11.52 -2.56
CA PHE A 53 -4.52 10.36 -3.38
C PHE A 53 -5.54 10.72 -4.46
N THR A 54 -5.27 10.30 -5.69
CA THR A 54 -6.20 10.48 -6.82
C THR A 54 -7.47 9.66 -6.65
N ALA A 55 -7.36 8.42 -6.13
CA ALA A 55 -8.49 7.54 -5.87
C ALA A 55 -8.81 7.49 -4.37
N LYS A 56 -10.10 7.62 -4.02
CA LYS A 56 -10.59 7.55 -2.64
C LYS A 56 -10.70 6.12 -2.10
N THR A 57 -10.85 5.16 -3.01
CA THR A 57 -10.80 3.73 -2.71
C THR A 57 -9.93 3.04 -3.75
N SER A 58 -9.10 2.08 -3.32
CA SER A 58 -8.37 1.22 -4.24
C SER A 58 -8.07 -0.13 -3.62
N CYS A 59 -7.98 -1.17 -4.45
CA CYS A 59 -7.54 -2.50 -4.07
C CYS A 59 -6.44 -2.92 -5.04
N VAL A 60 -5.26 -3.28 -4.52
CA VAL A 60 -4.13 -3.69 -5.34
C VAL A 60 -3.50 -4.97 -4.83
N ARG A 61 -3.03 -5.79 -5.76
CA ARG A 61 -2.33 -7.05 -5.50
C ARG A 61 -0.87 -6.92 -5.90
N ARG A 62 0.05 -7.08 -4.95
CA ARG A 62 1.49 -6.85 -5.13
C ARG A 62 2.31 -7.97 -4.51
N ARG A 63 3.46 -8.29 -5.07
CA ARG A 63 4.39 -9.28 -4.51
C ARG A 63 5.24 -8.64 -3.42
N TYR A 64 5.65 -9.41 -2.41
CA TYR A 64 6.51 -8.90 -1.33
C TYR A 64 7.76 -8.16 -1.82
N ARG A 65 8.39 -8.62 -2.91
CA ARG A 65 9.59 -7.97 -3.47
C ARG A 65 9.36 -6.53 -3.95
N GLU A 66 8.14 -6.17 -4.36
CA GLU A 66 7.81 -4.80 -4.76
C GLU A 66 7.87 -3.85 -3.55
N PHE A 67 7.54 -4.33 -2.35
CA PHE A 67 7.66 -3.56 -1.11
C PHE A 67 9.11 -3.37 -0.68
N VAL A 68 9.97 -4.38 -0.91
CA VAL A 68 11.41 -4.25 -0.69
C VAL A 68 12.01 -3.16 -1.59
N TRP A 69 11.60 -3.13 -2.87
CA TRP A 69 11.99 -2.07 -3.79
C TRP A 69 11.43 -0.71 -3.36
N LEU A 70 10.14 -0.62 -3.04
CA LEU A 70 9.48 0.62 -2.63
C LEU A 70 10.15 1.24 -1.41
N LYS A 71 10.51 0.41 -0.42
CA LYS A 71 11.26 0.86 0.76
C LYS A 71 12.59 1.51 0.39
N LYS A 72 13.36 0.89 -0.50
CA LYS A 72 14.64 1.45 -0.97
C LYS A 72 14.44 2.80 -1.68
N GLN A 73 13.39 2.93 -2.48
CA GLN A 73 13.08 4.19 -3.17
C GLN A 73 12.70 5.30 -2.18
N LEU A 74 11.87 5.00 -1.18
CA LEU A 74 11.48 5.96 -0.15
C LEU A 74 12.67 6.39 0.71
N GLN A 75 13.56 5.45 1.05
CA GLN A 75 14.81 5.76 1.76
C GLN A 75 15.71 6.68 0.94
N LYS A 76 15.87 6.40 -0.36
CA LYS A 76 16.72 7.22 -1.26
C LYS A 76 16.16 8.62 -1.49
N ASN A 77 14.85 8.75 -1.70
CA ASN A 77 14.24 9.99 -2.18
C ASN A 77 13.71 10.90 -1.07
N ALA A 78 13.36 10.35 0.09
CA ALA A 78 12.71 11.11 1.16
C ALA A 78 13.46 11.04 2.50
N GLY A 79 14.61 10.36 2.56
CA GLY A 79 15.37 10.19 3.81
C GLY A 79 14.58 9.45 4.90
N LEU A 80 13.48 8.79 4.53
CA LEU A 80 12.56 8.18 5.49
C LEU A 80 13.22 6.95 6.12
N ALA A 81 13.55 7.04 7.41
CA ALA A 81 13.94 5.91 8.24
C ALA A 81 12.71 4.99 8.46
N CYS A 82 12.40 4.17 7.47
CA CYS A 82 11.25 3.28 7.51
C CYS A 82 11.42 2.21 8.63
N PRO A 83 10.37 1.94 9.45
CA PRO A 83 10.39 0.89 10.46
C PRO A 83 10.74 -0.50 9.87
N ARG A 84 11.16 -1.42 10.75
CA ARG A 84 11.61 -2.77 10.38
C ARG A 84 10.55 -3.43 9.50
N THR A 85 10.92 -3.77 8.27
CA THR A 85 10.15 -4.71 7.45
C THR A 85 10.30 -6.06 8.13
N SER A 86 9.20 -6.65 8.64
CA SER A 86 9.24 -7.97 9.29
C SER A 86 10.03 -8.94 8.43
N ARG A 87 11.17 -9.37 8.96
CA ARG A 87 12.11 -10.30 8.33
C ARG A 87 11.58 -11.72 8.52
N GLU A 88 10.49 -12.10 7.87
CA GLU A 88 10.01 -13.48 8.00
C GLU A 88 9.46 -14.07 6.71
N ILE A 89 10.06 -13.81 5.55
CA ILE A 89 9.93 -14.73 4.41
C ILE A 89 11.25 -14.77 3.64
N TYR A 90 12.29 -15.29 4.27
CA TYR A 90 13.48 -15.76 3.56
C TYR A 90 13.80 -17.17 4.10
N PHE A 91 13.47 -18.17 3.28
CA PHE A 91 14.11 -19.48 3.25
C PHE A 91 14.20 -20.26 4.56
N LEU A 92 13.11 -20.92 4.98
CA LEU A 92 13.22 -22.12 5.82
C LEU A 92 12.23 -23.20 5.36
N HIS A 93 12.57 -23.85 4.25
CA HIS A 93 12.33 -25.29 4.11
C HIS A 93 13.70 -25.95 3.92
N LYS A 94 14.39 -26.15 5.04
CA LYS A 94 15.45 -27.14 5.24
C LYS A 94 15.46 -27.45 6.74
N GLN A 95 14.82 -28.53 7.16
CA GLN A 95 15.43 -29.86 7.30
C GLN A 95 14.32 -30.90 7.13
#